data_AF-A0A7X8FFG8-F1
#
_entry.id   AF-A0A7X8FFG8-F1
#
_cell.length_a   1.000
_cell.length_b   1.000
_cell.length_c   1.000
_cell.angle_alpha   90.00
_cell.angle_beta   90.00
_cell.angle_gamma   90.00
#
_symmetry.space_group_name_H-M   'P 1'
#
loop_
_entity.id
_entity.type
_entity.pdbx_description
1 polymer ?
#
loop_
_entity_poly.entity_id
_entity_poly.type
_entity_poly.pdbx_seq_one_letter_code
_entity_poly.pdbx_strand_id
1 'polypeptide(L)' 'MKFYEVIHKRRAIRKYKPDPVPREVLLRILDAANWAPSGMNLQQWEFIVVTGNKKKESGESYG' A
#
# COMPACT_ATOMS: atom_id res chain seq x y z
N MET A 1 19.80 -1.62 5.96
CA MET A 1 19.19 -0.72 6.96
C MET A 1 18.54 -1.57 8.02
N LYS A 2 18.66 -1.24 9.31
CA LYS A 2 18.05 -2.04 10.39
C LYS A 2 16.56 -1.75 10.50
N PHE A 3 15.77 -2.67 11.07
CA PHE A 3 14.30 -2.54 11.16
C PHE A 3 13.84 -1.21 11.76
N TYR A 4 14.36 -0.84 12.94
CA TYR A 4 13.96 0.40 13.62
C TYR A 4 14.35 1.66 12.86
N GLU A 5 15.43 1.65 12.08
CA GLU A 5 15.80 2.77 11.22
C GLU A 5 14.76 3.01 10.12
N VAL A 6 14.11 1.97 9.60
CA VAL A 6 13.03 2.07 8.60
C VAL A 6 11.84 2.81 9.19
N ILE A 7 11.44 2.42 10.40
CA ILE A 7 10.31 3.01 11.11
C ILE A 7 10.57 4.51 11.34
N HIS A 8 11.75 4.88 11.83
CA HIS A 8 12.08 6.28 12.11
C HIS A 8 12.25 7.15 10.86
N LYS A 9 12.68 6.58 9.73
CA LYS A 9 12.88 7.33 8.48
C LYS A 9 11.62 7.49 7.63
N ARG A 10 10.58 6.70 7.84
CA ARG A 10 9.32 6.77 7.07
C ARG A 10 8.70 8.18 7.14
N ARG A 11 8.26 8.72 6.00
CA ARG A 11 7.53 10.00 5.90
C ARG A 11 6.32 9.85 4.97
N ALA A 12 5.31 10.69 5.14
CA ALA A 12 4.20 10.80 4.19
C ALA A 12 4.63 11.65 2.99
N ILE A 13 4.62 11.06 1.80
CA ILE A 13 5.01 11.72 0.54
C ILE A 13 3.75 12.24 -0.18
N ARG A 14 3.85 13.42 -0.81
CA ARG A 14 2.74 14.05 -1.55
C ARG A 14 3.08 14.40 -3.01
N LYS A 15 4.32 14.16 -3.43
CA LYS A 15 4.78 14.34 -4.82
C LYS A 15 5.38 13.02 -5.29
N TYR A 16 4.79 12.44 -6.33
CA TYR A 16 5.14 11.12 -6.84
C TYR A 16 5.63 11.22 -8.27
N LYS A 17 6.50 10.29 -8.66
CA LYS A 17 6.89 10.11 -10.06
C LYS A 17 5.71 9.54 -10.86
N PRO A 18 5.67 9.74 -12.19
CA PRO A 18 4.63 9.15 -13.05
C PRO A 18 4.80 7.64 -13.21
N ASP A 19 5.98 7.10 -12.89
CA ASP A 19 6.29 5.68 -13.02
C ASP A 19 5.33 4.80 -12.19
N PRO A 20 4.77 3.73 -12.78
CA PRO A 20 3.96 2.79 -12.03
C PRO A 20 4.82 2.01 -11.03
N VAL A 21 4.21 1.60 -9.92
CA VAL A 21 4.85 0.69 -8.96
C VAL A 21 4.90 -0.71 -9.60
N PRO A 22 6.06 -1.38 -9.63
CA PRO A 22 6.16 -2.74 -10.17
C PRO A 22 5.24 -3.74 -9.44
N ARG A 23 4.71 -4.71 -10.18
CA ARG A 23 3.69 -5.64 -9.67
C ARG A 23 4.20 -6.47 -8.49
N GLU A 24 5.45 -6.91 -8.56
CA GLU A 24 6.13 -7.68 -7.52
C GLU A 24 6.34 -6.89 -6.23
N VAL A 25 6.45 -5.56 -6.30
CA VAL A 25 6.48 -4.70 -5.12
C VAL A 25 5.10 -4.68 -4.45
N LEU A 26 4.03 -4.53 -5.24
CA LEU A 26 2.66 -4.55 -4.73
C LEU A 26 2.33 -5.87 -4.03
N LEU A 27 2.68 -7.00 -4.66
CA LEU A 27 2.46 -8.33 -4.08
C LEU A 27 3.21 -8.53 -2.76
N ARG A 28 4.46 -8.08 -2.65
CA ARG A 28 5.22 -8.16 -1.39
C ARG A 28 4.57 -7.36 -0.26
N ILE A 29 3.97 -6.21 -0.58
CA ILE A 29 3.27 -5.38 0.41
C ILE A 29 1.99 -6.08 0.86
N LEU A 30 1.22 -6.65 -0.06
CA LEU A 30 -0.01 -7.37 0.26
C LEU A 30 0.25 -8.64 1.07
N ASP A 31 1.32 -9.37 0.76
CA ASP A 31 1.74 -10.54 1.53
C ASP A 31 2.08 -10.15 2.98
N ALA A 32 2.86 -9.08 3.16
CA ALA A 32 3.15 -8.56 4.49
C ALA A 32 1.89 -8.09 5.24
N ALA A 33 0.91 -7.53 4.54
CA ALA A 33 -0.36 -7.12 5.14
C ALA A 33 -1.20 -8.32 5.57
N ASN A 34 -1.23 -9.41 4.79
CA ASN A 34 -1.92 -10.66 5.15
C ASN A 34 -1.34 -11.31 6.41
N TRP A 35 -0.04 -11.19 6.63
CA TRP A 35 0.64 -11.70 7.82
C TRP A 35 0.45 -10.85 9.08
N ALA A 36 -0.21 -9.69 8.98
CA ALA A 36 -0.54 -8.93 10.17
C ALA A 36 -1.48 -9.75 11.07
N PRO A 37 -1.37 -9.62 12.41
CA PRO A 37 -2.32 -10.27 13.31
C PRO A 37 -3.70 -9.59 13.18
N SER A 38 -4.76 -10.39 13.28
CA SER A 38 -6.14 -9.91 13.37
C SER A 38 -6.84 -10.51 14.58
N GLY A 39 -7.81 -9.78 15.14
CA GLY A 39 -8.59 -10.26 16.28
C GLY A 39 -9.25 -11.59 15.96
N MET A 40 -9.02 -12.60 16.81
CA MET A 40 -9.51 -13.98 16.60
C MET A 40 -9.15 -14.59 15.23
N ASN A 41 -8.08 -14.09 14.58
CA ASN A 41 -7.68 -14.45 13.22
C ASN A 41 -8.79 -14.27 12.16
N LEU A 42 -9.71 -13.34 12.38
CA LEU A 42 -10.86 -13.12 11.49
C LEU A 42 -10.46 -12.55 10.13
N GLN A 43 -9.26 -11.96 10.00
CA GLN A 43 -8.72 -11.44 8.74
C GLN A 43 -9.73 -10.56 7.99
N GLN A 44 -10.41 -9.66 8.72
CA GLN A 44 -11.53 -8.85 8.21
C GLN A 44 -11.08 -7.68 7.31
N TRP A 45 -10.02 -7.89 6.55
CA TRP A 45 -9.49 -6.94 5.58
C TRP A 45 -9.75 -7.44 4.16
N GLU A 46 -10.11 -6.50 3.30
CA GLU A 46 -10.14 -6.70 1.85
C GLU A 46 -9.20 -5.69 1.21
N PHE A 47 -8.31 -6.16 0.35
CA PHE A 47 -7.35 -5.31 -0.34
C PHE A 47 -7.71 -5.21 -1.82
N ILE A 48 -8.06 -4.01 -2.27
CA ILE A 48 -8.32 -3.70 -3.68
C ILE A 48 -7.19 -2.82 -4.20
N VAL A 49 -6.50 -3.29 -5.24
CA VAL A 49 -5.41 -2.53 -5.88
C VAL A 49 -5.94 -1.83 -7.12
N VAL A 50 -5.95 -0.49 -7.11
CA VAL A 50 -6.37 0.34 -8.25
C VAL A 50 -5.15 0.97 -8.91
N THR A 51 -4.99 0.76 -10.22
CA THR A 51 -3.86 1.28 -11.02
C THR A 51 -4.34 1.96 -12.30
N GLY A 52 -3.42 2.62 -13.02
CA GLY A 52 -3.73 3.24 -14.31
C GLY A 52 -4.78 4.35 -14.23
N ASN A 53 -5.63 4.44 -15.25
CA ASN A 53 -6.67 5.48 -15.35
C ASN A 53 -7.71 5.40 -14.23
N LYS A 54 -8.06 4.17 -13.80
CA LYS A 54 -9.03 3.96 -12.72
C LYS A 54 -8.60 4.62 -11.40
N LYS A 55 -7.29 4.71 -11.15
CA LYS A 55 -6.75 5.40 -9.97
C LYS A 55 -7.03 6.90 -10.00
N LYS A 56 -6.95 7.53 -11.19
CA LYS A 56 -7.24 8.96 -11.35
C LYS A 56 -8.72 9.24 -11.11
N GLU A 57 -9.59 8.47 -11.77
CA GLU A 57 -11.05 8.54 -11.60
C GLU A 57 -11.45 8.40 -10.13
N SER A 58 -10.87 7.42 -9.42
CA SER A 58 -11.15 7.22 -7.99
C SER A 58 -10.73 8.43 -7.16
N GLY A 59 -9.56 9.02 -7.42
CA GLY A 59 -9.09 10.21 -6.71
C GLY A 59 -9.97 11.44 -6.93
N GLU A 60 -10.52 11.59 -8.14
CA GLU A 60 -11.43 12.68 -8.51
C GLU A 60 -12.80 12.54 -7.83
N SER A 61 -13.32 11.31 -7.66
CA SER A 61 -14.61 11.07 -6.99
C SER A 61 -14.64 11.35 -5.48
N TYR A 62 -13.47 11.47 -4.83
CA TYR A 62 -13.36 11.74 -3.40
C TYR A 62 -13.32 13.24 -3.05
N GLY A 63 -13.26 14.14 -4.06
CA GLY A 63 -13.32 15.60 -3.90
C GLY A 63 -14.70 16.15 -4.21
#